data_AF-A4ARY6-F1
#
_entry.id   AF-A4ARY6-F1
#
_cell.length_a   1.000
_cell.length_b   1.000
_cell.length_c   1.000
_cell.angle_alpha   90.00
_cell.angle_beta   90.00
_cell.angle_gamma   90.00
#
_symmetry.space_group_name_H-M   'P 1'
#
loop_
_entity.id
_entity.type
_entity.pdbx_description
1 polymer ?
#
loop_
_entity_poly.entity_id
_entity_poly.type
_entity_poly.pdbx_seq_one_letter_code
_entity_poly.pdbx_strand_id
1 'polypeptide(L)'
;MGKFKKLSVLFRVMVVAFTIFMVSGSCEKTTEEPKQTAQSTEVNKPETIIWHIKAIHPDGQLLNVKAIDKDGKIHDVKSFQHTGQTSFMDIKAIVDDKQLPVKVLVSGDKYTRVKALAEDGSVLDIKAFNEKGEILDVKGISRTNNIIHIKAINKAGDFYGIKAISPEGLLNDVKGVKMTDEQTEVLINGHAVYAHIKALPQAGAASNNGRWHIKAFHPEGRLLDIKAFDTDGKIYDVKAIQDSYQRSMMDIKAIVDDNKYLPIKMIVSTDKNIPIKAITGDGRLLDIKALTSDGRKLDVKGIMREGNLIHVKAINKDGDFYGIKAISPDGELNNVKGVKINKVNLETEINGQKVFAHIKALPQA
;
A
#
# COMPACT_ATOMS: atom_id res chain seq x y z
N MET A 1 -4.71 -12.02 -65.76
CA MET A 1 -4.69 -11.06 -66.88
C MET A 1 -6.12 -10.53 -67.07
N GLY A 2 -6.34 -9.22 -66.88
CA GLY A 2 -7.56 -8.45 -67.24
C GLY A 2 -8.84 -8.70 -66.42
N LYS A 3 -9.14 -7.97 -65.33
CA LYS A 3 -9.79 -6.63 -65.22
C LYS A 3 -11.28 -6.60 -65.60
N PHE A 4 -12.15 -6.33 -64.61
CA PHE A 4 -13.28 -5.41 -64.78
C PHE A 4 -13.37 -4.44 -63.59
N LYS A 5 -13.68 -3.18 -63.93
CA LYS A 5 -13.62 -1.96 -63.11
C LYS A 5 -14.86 -1.80 -62.21
N LYS A 6 -14.65 -1.05 -61.11
CA LYS A 6 -15.62 -0.46 -60.18
C LYS A 6 -16.66 0.46 -60.87
N LEU A 7 -17.87 0.61 -60.30
CA LEU A 7 -18.43 1.93 -59.93
C LEU A 7 -19.70 1.90 -59.03
N SER A 8 -19.72 2.86 -58.09
CA SER A 8 -20.83 3.60 -57.43
C SER A 8 -21.95 2.83 -56.67
N VAL A 9 -22.11 2.93 -55.34
CA VAL A 9 -22.43 4.07 -54.43
C VAL A 9 -23.93 4.11 -54.04
N LEU A 10 -24.16 3.82 -52.75
CA LEU A 10 -25.16 4.31 -51.78
C LEU A 10 -26.68 3.97 -51.83
N PHE A 11 -27.12 3.30 -50.73
CA PHE A 11 -28.25 3.63 -49.82
C PHE A 11 -29.69 3.51 -50.33
N ARG A 12 -30.71 3.03 -49.59
CA ARG A 12 -30.90 2.71 -48.16
C ARG A 12 -32.15 1.82 -48.00
N VAL A 13 -32.04 0.84 -47.10
CA VAL A 13 -33.04 -0.14 -46.59
C VAL A 13 -34.00 0.59 -45.63
N MET A 14 -35.33 0.56 -45.80
CA MET A 14 -36.35 -0.47 -45.47
C MET A 14 -36.62 -0.66 -43.96
N VAL A 15 -37.92 -0.79 -43.63
CA VAL A 15 -38.58 -1.23 -42.38
C VAL A 15 -39.36 -0.15 -41.61
N VAL A 16 -40.60 0.07 -42.06
CA VAL A 16 -41.77 0.43 -41.25
C VAL A 16 -42.83 -0.61 -41.60
N ALA A 17 -43.28 -1.41 -40.65
CA ALA A 17 -44.35 -2.38 -40.88
C ALA A 17 -45.19 -2.60 -39.62
N PHE A 18 -46.49 -2.40 -39.81
CA PHE A 18 -47.62 -3.02 -39.12
C PHE A 18 -48.12 -2.42 -37.80
N THR A 19 -48.97 -1.40 -37.99
CA THR A 19 -50.08 -1.00 -37.15
C THR A 19 -51.36 -1.84 -37.41
N ILE A 20 -52.23 -1.89 -36.40
CA ILE A 20 -53.69 -2.14 -36.38
C ILE A 20 -54.16 -3.60 -36.25
N PHE A 21 -54.67 -3.95 -35.06
CA PHE A 21 -55.91 -4.73 -34.95
C PHE A 21 -56.68 -4.42 -33.63
N MET A 22 -57.91 -3.90 -33.84
CA MET A 22 -59.12 -3.89 -33.00
C MET A 22 -59.24 -3.05 -31.72
N VAL A 23 -60.16 -2.09 -31.80
CA VAL A 23 -60.97 -1.51 -30.71
C VAL A 23 -62.42 -2.00 -30.89
N SER A 24 -63.02 -2.58 -29.85
CA SER A 24 -64.44 -2.39 -29.53
C SER A 24 -64.65 -2.72 -28.05
N GLY A 25 -65.38 -1.84 -27.37
CA GLY A 25 -65.33 -1.68 -25.91
C GLY A 25 -66.34 -2.50 -25.11
N SER A 26 -66.14 -2.48 -23.79
CA SER A 26 -67.21 -2.43 -22.80
C SER A 26 -66.68 -1.90 -21.48
N CYS A 27 -67.54 -1.10 -20.85
CA CYS A 27 -67.39 -0.44 -19.57
C CYS A 27 -67.65 -1.43 -18.43
N GLU A 28 -66.80 -1.49 -17.40
CA GLU A 28 -67.19 -1.25 -16.01
C GLU A 28 -66.05 -1.48 -15.00
N LYS A 29 -66.01 -0.58 -14.02
CA LYS A 29 -65.53 -0.71 -12.63
C LYS A 29 -64.03 -0.63 -12.36
N THR A 30 -63.68 0.59 -11.96
CA THR A 30 -62.60 1.02 -11.07
C THR A 30 -62.19 -0.06 -10.07
N THR A 31 -60.92 -0.48 -10.16
CA THR A 31 -60.21 -1.16 -9.08
C THR A 31 -59.00 -0.28 -8.75
N GLU A 32 -58.87 0.13 -7.50
CA GLU A 32 -57.79 0.99 -7.01
C GLU A 32 -56.42 0.33 -7.22
N GLU A 33 -55.49 1.02 -7.89
CA GLU A 33 -54.08 0.64 -7.89
C GLU A 33 -53.44 1.00 -6.54
N PRO A 34 -52.73 0.08 -5.89
CA PRO A 34 -52.05 0.36 -4.63
C PRO A 34 -50.87 1.31 -4.88
N LYS A 35 -50.84 2.42 -4.14
CA LYS A 35 -49.67 3.32 -4.00
C LYS A 35 -48.42 2.48 -3.72
N GLN A 36 -47.56 2.32 -4.73
CA GLN A 36 -46.18 1.90 -4.53
C GLN A 36 -45.52 2.95 -3.65
N THR A 37 -45.34 2.59 -2.39
CA THR A 37 -44.49 3.30 -1.46
C THR A 37 -43.08 3.15 -1.99
N ALA A 38 -42.49 4.23 -2.49
CA ALA A 38 -41.09 4.26 -2.89
C ALA A 38 -40.25 3.85 -1.68
N GLN A 39 -39.84 2.59 -1.66
CA GLN A 39 -38.75 2.14 -0.79
C GLN A 39 -37.54 2.96 -1.21
N SER A 40 -37.16 3.92 -0.36
CA SER A 40 -35.88 4.58 -0.46
C SER A 40 -34.82 3.49 -0.41
N THR A 41 -34.26 3.16 -1.56
CA THR A 41 -33.01 2.41 -1.64
C THR A 41 -32.00 3.24 -0.87
N GLU A 42 -31.65 2.74 0.33
CA GLU A 42 -30.55 3.27 1.11
C GLU A 42 -29.31 3.11 0.21
N VAL A 43 -28.89 4.22 -0.40
CA VAL A 43 -27.67 4.25 -1.21
C VAL A 43 -26.54 3.93 -0.25
N ASN A 44 -26.07 2.68 -0.28
CA ASN A 44 -24.89 2.24 0.46
C ASN A 44 -23.81 3.29 0.25
N LYS A 45 -23.43 4.01 1.32
CA LYS A 45 -22.34 4.97 1.26
C LYS A 45 -21.12 4.26 0.68
N PRO A 46 -20.44 4.84 -0.33
CA PRO A 46 -19.25 4.22 -0.86
C PRO A 46 -18.24 4.00 0.27
N GLU A 47 -17.85 2.75 0.47
CA GLU A 47 -16.89 2.35 1.49
C GLU A 47 -15.59 3.14 1.26
N THR A 48 -15.22 3.95 2.24
CA THR A 48 -14.00 4.76 2.18
C THR A 48 -12.92 4.07 3.00
N ILE A 49 -11.86 3.62 2.32
CA ILE A 49 -10.73 2.97 2.99
C ILE A 49 -9.77 4.08 3.45
N ILE A 50 -9.43 4.06 4.74
CA ILE A 50 -8.54 5.05 5.35
C ILE A 50 -7.12 4.50 5.37
N TRP A 51 -6.20 5.26 4.79
CA TRP A 51 -4.78 4.92 4.75
C TRP A 51 -4.01 5.78 5.77
N HIS A 52 -3.12 5.14 6.53
CA HIS A 52 -2.27 5.81 7.50
C HIS A 52 -1.11 6.52 6.79
N ILE A 53 -0.81 7.77 7.17
CA ILE A 53 0.40 8.45 6.69
C ILE A 53 1.53 8.25 7.70
N LYS A 54 2.66 7.73 7.22
CA LYS A 54 3.83 7.41 8.02
C LYS A 54 5.11 7.86 7.33
N ALA A 55 6.09 8.33 8.10
CA ALA A 55 7.46 8.41 7.62
C ALA A 55 8.18 7.09 7.93
N ILE A 56 9.04 6.63 7.03
CA ILE A 56 9.78 5.36 7.14
C ILE A 56 11.23 5.67 7.46
N HIS A 57 11.67 5.27 8.65
CA HIS A 57 13.08 5.34 9.02
C HIS A 57 13.88 4.23 8.30
N PRO A 58 15.17 4.43 7.99
CA PRO A 58 15.98 3.42 7.26
C PRO A 58 16.07 2.03 7.91
N ASP A 59 15.85 1.93 9.22
CA ASP A 59 15.77 0.65 9.96
C ASP A 59 14.39 -0.04 9.87
N GLY A 60 13.47 0.54 9.10
CA GLY A 60 12.11 0.10 8.92
C GLY A 60 11.13 0.49 10.03
N GLN A 61 11.49 1.39 10.95
CA GLN A 61 10.53 1.96 11.91
C GLN A 61 9.54 2.92 11.22
N LEU A 62 8.29 2.94 11.70
CA LEU A 62 7.25 3.86 11.24
C LEU A 62 7.09 5.03 12.20
N LEU A 63 7.25 6.24 11.68
CA LEU A 63 6.97 7.47 12.39
C LEU A 63 5.57 7.96 12.03
N ASN A 64 4.77 8.32 13.04
CA ASN A 64 3.45 8.89 12.82
C ASN A 64 3.58 10.23 12.13
N VAL A 65 2.81 10.49 11.07
CA VAL A 65 2.68 11.85 10.52
C VAL A 65 1.35 12.45 10.98
N LYS A 66 1.42 13.62 11.62
CA LYS A 66 0.26 14.31 12.19
C LYS A 66 0.29 15.79 11.84
N ALA A 67 -0.86 16.44 11.99
CA ALA A 67 -0.98 17.88 11.94
C ALA A 67 -0.97 18.44 13.37
N ILE A 68 -0.31 19.56 13.60
CA ILE A 68 -0.25 20.25 14.89
C ILE A 68 -0.77 21.66 14.68
N ASP A 69 -1.78 22.05 15.45
CA ASP A 69 -2.28 23.42 15.42
C ASP A 69 -1.44 24.37 16.30
N LYS A 70 -1.79 25.65 16.26
CA LYS A 70 -1.12 26.71 17.02
C LYS A 70 -1.17 26.50 18.54
N ASP A 71 -2.16 25.76 19.03
CA ASP A 71 -2.36 25.49 20.45
C ASP A 71 -1.65 24.18 20.87
N GLY A 72 -0.98 23.51 19.92
CA GLY A 72 -0.23 22.28 20.14
C GLY A 72 -1.07 21.01 20.10
N LYS A 73 -2.37 21.09 19.78
CA LYS A 73 -3.24 19.91 19.66
C LYS A 73 -2.86 19.15 18.38
N ILE A 74 -2.78 17.82 18.53
CA ILE A 74 -2.33 16.90 17.49
C ILE A 74 -3.53 16.26 16.82
N HIS A 75 -3.51 16.25 15.49
CA HIS A 75 -4.60 15.80 14.63
C HIS A 75 -4.13 14.75 13.63
N ASP A 76 -5.03 13.82 13.30
CA ASP A 76 -4.71 12.72 12.39
C ASP A 76 -4.51 13.23 10.96
N VAL A 77 -3.49 12.71 10.27
CA VAL A 77 -3.30 12.90 8.83
C VAL A 77 -3.47 11.57 8.13
N LYS A 78 -4.42 11.51 7.19
CA LYS A 78 -4.80 10.28 6.49
C LYS A 78 -4.90 10.52 4.99
N SER A 79 -4.79 9.42 4.24
CA SER A 79 -5.21 9.39 2.83
C SER A 79 -6.53 8.66 2.72
N PHE A 80 -7.38 9.12 1.80
CA PHE A 80 -8.73 8.61 1.61
C PHE A 80 -8.85 7.95 0.25
N GLN A 81 -9.19 6.67 0.26
CA GLN A 81 -9.50 5.90 -0.94
C GLN A 81 -11.01 5.83 -1.11
N HIS A 82 -11.50 6.36 -2.23
CA HIS A 82 -12.90 6.20 -2.64
C HIS A 82 -12.98 5.17 -3.76
N THR A 83 -13.88 4.19 -3.63
CA THR A 83 -14.32 3.24 -4.68
C THR A 83 -13.26 2.87 -5.72
N GLY A 84 -12.40 1.90 -5.41
CA GLY A 84 -11.44 1.33 -6.37
C GLY A 84 -10.25 2.22 -6.75
N GLN A 85 -10.25 3.51 -6.41
CA GLN A 85 -9.15 4.43 -6.70
C GLN A 85 -7.97 4.19 -5.73
N THR A 86 -7.05 3.30 -6.09
CA THR A 86 -5.80 3.07 -5.33
C THR A 86 -4.67 4.03 -5.74
N SER A 87 -4.87 4.84 -6.77
CA SER A 87 -3.88 5.77 -7.31
C SER A 87 -4.34 7.23 -7.22
N PHE A 88 -3.44 8.15 -6.88
CA PHE A 88 -3.73 9.59 -6.84
C PHE A 88 -4.73 10.01 -5.75
N MET A 89 -4.54 9.50 -4.54
CA MET A 89 -5.44 9.78 -3.41
C MET A 89 -5.11 11.10 -2.71
N ASP A 90 -6.13 11.74 -2.16
CA ASP A 90 -6.01 12.96 -1.36
C ASP A 90 -5.49 12.67 0.05
N ILE A 91 -4.65 13.58 0.53
CA ILE A 91 -4.17 13.58 1.92
C ILE A 91 -4.80 14.76 2.66
N LYS A 92 -5.42 14.45 3.81
CA LYS A 92 -6.14 15.42 4.64
C LYS A 92 -5.71 15.30 6.10
N ALA A 93 -5.71 16.43 6.79
CA ALA A 93 -5.72 16.45 8.24
C ALA A 93 -7.17 16.41 8.73
N ILE A 94 -7.45 15.66 9.80
CA ILE A 94 -8.79 15.48 10.37
C ILE A 94 -8.86 16.30 11.66
N VAL A 95 -9.59 17.41 11.62
CA VAL A 95 -9.75 18.35 12.74
C VAL A 95 -11.23 18.47 13.04
N ASP A 96 -11.65 18.03 14.23
CA ASP A 96 -13.05 18.07 14.69
C ASP A 96 -14.03 17.58 13.59
N ASP A 97 -13.75 16.37 13.08
CA ASP A 97 -14.45 15.67 11.99
C ASP A 97 -14.41 16.35 10.60
N LYS A 98 -13.75 17.49 10.46
CA LYS A 98 -13.50 18.15 9.17
C LYS A 98 -12.21 17.66 8.52
N GLN A 99 -12.21 17.56 7.19
CA GLN A 99 -11.04 17.15 6.41
C GLN A 99 -10.35 18.36 5.77
N LEU A 100 -9.27 18.82 6.39
CA LEU A 100 -8.48 19.94 5.90
C LEU A 100 -7.49 19.50 4.80
N PRO A 101 -7.40 20.20 3.65
CA PRO A 101 -6.43 19.87 2.62
C PRO A 101 -5.00 20.07 3.12
N VAL A 102 -4.14 19.08 2.88
CA VAL A 102 -2.69 19.21 3.07
C VAL A 102 -2.04 19.62 1.75
N LYS A 103 -1.25 20.70 1.78
CA LYS A 103 -0.68 21.33 0.58
C LYS A 103 0.80 21.69 0.78
N VAL A 104 1.51 21.82 -0.34
CA VAL A 104 2.79 22.54 -0.38
C VAL A 104 2.46 24.01 -0.60
N LEU A 105 2.96 24.88 0.28
CA LEU A 105 2.78 26.33 0.14
C LEU A 105 3.93 26.96 -0.62
N VAL A 106 3.65 28.06 -1.30
CA VAL A 106 4.69 28.90 -1.92
C VAL A 106 5.64 29.37 -0.81
N SER A 107 6.94 29.17 -1.04
CA SER A 107 7.98 29.54 -0.09
C SER A 107 9.28 29.85 -0.84
N GLY A 108 10.05 30.81 -0.33
CA GLY A 108 11.44 31.05 -0.75
C GLY A 108 12.47 30.27 0.08
N ASP A 109 12.03 29.47 1.04
CA ASP A 109 12.91 28.66 1.89
C ASP A 109 13.59 27.54 1.07
N LYS A 110 14.76 27.08 1.54
CA LYS A 110 15.47 25.92 0.95
C LYS A 110 14.58 24.70 0.75
N TYR A 111 13.68 24.43 1.72
CA TYR A 111 12.70 23.34 1.65
C TYR A 111 11.29 23.92 1.77
N THR A 112 10.40 23.49 0.88
CA THR A 112 9.03 24.01 0.80
C THR A 112 8.17 23.50 1.95
N ARG A 113 7.27 24.36 2.43
CA ARG A 113 6.45 24.08 3.63
C ARG A 113 5.26 23.20 3.26
N VAL A 114 5.07 22.12 4.01
CA VAL A 114 3.87 21.27 3.93
C VAL A 114 2.97 21.60 5.12
N LYS A 115 1.73 22.03 4.85
CA LYS A 115 0.78 22.48 5.88
C LYS A 115 -0.62 21.96 5.59
N ALA A 116 -1.43 21.78 6.63
CA ALA A 116 -2.89 21.70 6.45
C ALA A 116 -3.49 23.11 6.51
N LEU A 117 -4.51 23.36 5.69
CA LEU A 117 -5.15 24.66 5.58
C LEU A 117 -6.57 24.59 6.14
N ALA A 118 -6.85 25.35 7.20
CA ALA A 118 -8.17 25.45 7.80
C ALA A 118 -9.05 26.47 7.08
N GLU A 119 -10.38 26.34 7.23
CA GLU A 119 -11.38 27.22 6.61
C GLU A 119 -11.28 28.67 7.08
N ASP A 120 -10.86 28.89 8.32
CA ASP A 120 -10.65 30.22 8.92
C ASP A 120 -9.33 30.88 8.50
N GLY A 121 -8.55 30.24 7.61
CA GLY A 121 -7.24 30.71 7.17
C GLY A 121 -6.10 30.38 8.14
N SER A 122 -6.35 29.69 9.26
CA SER A 122 -5.27 29.15 10.07
C SER A 122 -4.55 27.99 9.36
N VAL A 123 -3.30 27.75 9.73
CA VAL A 123 -2.47 26.68 9.17
C VAL A 123 -1.96 25.76 10.26
N LEU A 124 -1.94 24.46 9.96
CA LEU A 124 -1.39 23.44 10.86
C LEU A 124 -0.09 22.90 10.30
N ASP A 125 0.85 22.67 11.20
CA ASP A 125 2.15 22.10 10.93
C ASP A 125 2.04 20.60 10.67
N ILE A 126 2.52 20.11 9.53
CA ILE A 126 2.67 18.68 9.33
C ILE A 126 4.02 18.24 9.87
N LYS A 127 4.02 17.32 10.84
CA LYS A 127 5.21 16.79 11.50
C LYS A 127 5.19 15.27 11.54
N ALA A 128 6.38 14.67 11.62
CA ALA A 128 6.56 13.25 11.88
C ALA A 128 7.06 13.01 13.32
N PHE A 129 6.63 11.94 13.97
CA PHE A 129 6.94 11.61 15.36
C PHE A 129 7.56 10.23 15.46
N ASN A 130 8.67 10.11 16.17
CA ASN A 130 9.18 8.79 16.58
C ASN A 130 8.63 8.36 17.95
N GLU A 131 8.85 7.11 18.32
CA GLU A 131 8.36 6.52 19.58
C GLU A 131 8.94 7.22 20.83
N LYS A 132 10.06 7.95 20.69
CA LYS A 132 10.71 8.71 21.76
C LYS A 132 10.19 10.14 21.89
N GLY A 133 9.19 10.52 21.09
CA GLY A 133 8.61 11.87 21.08
C GLY A 133 9.43 12.91 20.32
N GLU A 134 10.46 12.52 19.57
CA GLU A 134 11.15 13.44 18.67
C GLU A 134 10.23 13.86 17.53
N ILE A 135 10.23 15.16 17.24
CA ILE A 135 9.39 15.77 16.22
C ILE A 135 10.28 16.16 15.04
N LEU A 136 9.94 15.64 13.87
CA LEU A 136 10.62 15.88 12.61
C LEU A 136 9.77 16.78 11.71
N ASP A 137 10.44 17.67 11.00
CA ASP A 137 9.81 18.54 10.02
C ASP A 137 9.42 17.75 8.77
N VAL A 138 8.21 17.96 8.25
CA VAL A 138 7.79 17.43 6.95
C VAL A 138 7.82 18.53 5.90
N LYS A 139 8.62 18.33 4.85
CA LYS A 139 8.88 19.35 3.81
C LYS A 139 8.94 18.74 2.42
N GLY A 140 8.75 19.58 1.40
CA GLY A 140 9.17 19.27 0.03
C GLY A 140 10.64 19.61 -0.17
N ILE A 141 11.47 18.59 -0.40
CA ILE A 141 12.94 18.72 -0.37
C ILE A 141 13.60 18.84 -1.74
N SER A 142 12.93 18.37 -2.79
CA SER A 142 13.41 18.41 -4.16
C SER A 142 12.24 18.27 -5.13
N ARG A 143 12.41 18.74 -6.36
CA ARG A 143 11.42 18.65 -7.43
C ARG A 143 12.05 17.99 -8.66
N THR A 144 11.33 17.05 -9.26
CA THR A 144 11.64 16.43 -10.54
C THR A 144 10.42 16.56 -11.43
N ASN A 145 10.51 17.39 -12.46
CA ASN A 145 9.37 17.79 -13.29
C ASN A 145 8.20 18.25 -12.42
N ASN A 146 7.06 17.57 -12.48
CA ASN A 146 5.85 17.91 -11.74
C ASN A 146 5.73 17.23 -10.37
N ILE A 147 6.74 16.46 -9.97
CA ILE A 147 6.73 15.71 -8.71
C ILE A 147 7.69 16.34 -7.72
N ILE A 148 7.21 16.58 -6.50
CA ILE A 148 7.99 17.08 -5.37
C ILE A 148 8.15 15.95 -4.37
N HIS A 149 9.40 15.67 -3.99
CA HIS A 149 9.69 14.66 -2.98
C HIS A 149 9.39 15.23 -1.60
N ILE A 150 8.40 14.64 -0.94
CA ILE A 150 8.04 14.98 0.44
C ILE A 150 8.77 14.03 1.37
N LYS A 151 9.49 14.59 2.35
CA LYS A 151 10.30 13.84 3.31
C LYS A 151 10.10 14.41 4.71
N ALA A 152 10.21 13.54 5.70
CA ALA A 152 10.48 13.97 7.07
C ALA A 152 11.99 14.20 7.22
N ILE A 153 12.37 15.21 8.00
CA ILE A 153 13.76 15.64 8.17
C ILE A 153 14.10 15.63 9.67
N ASN A 154 15.14 14.89 10.04
CA ASN A 154 15.64 14.90 11.42
C ASN A 154 16.57 16.10 11.67
N LYS A 155 17.01 16.26 12.94
CA LYS A 155 17.94 17.36 13.30
C LYS A 155 19.32 17.25 12.64
N ALA A 156 19.74 16.06 12.25
CA ALA A 156 21.00 15.84 11.52
C ALA A 156 20.88 16.15 10.02
N GLY A 157 19.66 16.34 9.50
CA GLY A 157 19.39 16.59 8.08
C GLY A 157 19.10 15.34 7.25
N ASP A 158 18.97 14.16 7.87
CA ASP A 158 18.60 12.93 7.18
C ASP A 158 17.14 12.97 6.71
N PHE A 159 16.89 12.35 5.56
CA PHE A 159 15.57 12.34 4.93
C PHE A 159 14.87 11.00 4.99
N TYR A 160 13.66 11.00 5.54
CA TYR A 160 12.83 9.79 5.64
C TYR A 160 11.65 9.87 4.68
N GLY A 161 11.45 8.80 3.90
CA GLY A 161 10.34 8.69 2.94
C GLY A 161 8.99 8.76 3.64
N ILE A 162 8.04 9.50 3.08
CA ILE A 162 6.65 9.51 3.58
C ILE A 162 5.78 8.65 2.68
N LYS A 163 5.01 7.75 3.29
CA LYS A 163 4.12 6.82 2.61
C LYS A 163 2.71 6.87 3.19
N ALA A 164 1.73 6.62 2.34
CA ALA A 164 0.39 6.22 2.73
C ALA A 164 0.34 4.69 2.81
N ILE A 165 -0.25 4.12 3.86
CA ILE A 165 -0.30 2.68 4.14
C ILE A 165 -1.75 2.24 4.31
N SER A 166 -2.22 1.32 3.47
CA SER A 166 -3.56 0.75 3.58
C SER A 166 -3.65 -0.24 4.76
N PRO A 167 -4.85 -0.57 5.25
CA PRO A 167 -5.04 -1.61 6.26
C PRO A 167 -4.46 -2.99 5.85
N GLU A 168 -4.45 -3.28 4.55
CA GLU A 168 -3.90 -4.52 3.97
C GLU A 168 -2.38 -4.44 3.73
N GLY A 169 -1.77 -3.29 4.01
CA GLY A 169 -0.34 -3.04 3.82
C GLY A 169 0.04 -2.71 2.37
N LEU A 170 -0.88 -2.22 1.55
CA LEU A 170 -0.51 -1.55 0.29
C LEU A 170 0.10 -0.18 0.60
N LEU A 171 1.04 0.29 -0.23
CA LEU A 171 1.68 1.58 0.00
C LEU A 171 1.81 2.43 -1.24
N ASN A 172 1.52 3.71 -1.02
CA ASN A 172 1.73 4.77 -1.97
C ASN A 172 2.76 5.78 -1.44
N ASP A 173 3.54 6.32 -2.35
CA ASP A 173 4.43 7.46 -2.14
C ASP A 173 3.62 8.72 -1.86
N VAL A 174 3.95 9.44 -0.80
CA VAL A 174 3.40 10.78 -0.58
C VAL A 174 4.28 11.79 -1.29
N LYS A 175 3.71 12.48 -2.28
CA LYS A 175 4.42 13.46 -3.11
C LYS A 175 3.63 14.76 -3.20
N GLY A 176 4.34 15.85 -3.44
CA GLY A 176 3.74 17.03 -4.01
C GLY A 176 3.58 16.84 -5.51
N VAL A 177 2.44 17.24 -6.05
CA VAL A 177 2.10 17.18 -7.47
C VAL A 177 1.77 18.60 -7.91
N LYS A 178 2.60 19.08 -8.83
CA LYS A 178 2.40 20.32 -9.54
C LYS A 178 1.63 20.01 -10.82
N MET A 179 0.52 20.70 -11.05
CA MET A 179 -0.37 20.51 -12.19
C MET A 179 -0.14 21.57 -13.28
N THR A 180 0.37 22.74 -12.91
CA THR A 180 0.64 23.87 -13.81
C THR A 180 2.10 24.32 -13.71
N ASP A 181 2.57 25.19 -14.61
CA ASP A 181 3.90 25.78 -14.49
C ASP A 181 3.93 27.07 -13.66
N GLU A 182 2.76 27.59 -13.29
CA GLU A 182 2.60 28.79 -12.48
C GLU A 182 3.18 28.63 -11.08
N GLN A 183 3.72 29.70 -10.49
CA GLN A 183 4.23 29.63 -9.11
C GLN A 183 3.12 29.31 -8.10
N THR A 184 1.92 29.85 -8.31
CA THR A 184 0.75 29.59 -7.47
C THR A 184 -0.28 28.81 -8.28
N GLU A 185 -0.61 27.59 -7.82
CA GLU A 185 -1.69 26.78 -8.41
C GLU A 185 -3.07 27.37 -8.11
N VAL A 186 -3.26 27.76 -6.85
CA VAL A 186 -4.55 28.19 -6.32
C VAL A 186 -4.35 28.93 -5.00
N LEU A 187 -5.26 29.84 -4.69
CA LEU A 187 -5.41 30.40 -3.35
C LEU A 187 -6.45 29.59 -2.58
N ILE A 188 -6.05 29.01 -1.45
CA ILE A 188 -6.98 28.32 -0.54
C ILE A 188 -6.98 29.08 0.79
N ASN A 189 -8.12 29.67 1.14
CA ASN A 189 -8.32 30.40 2.40
C ASN A 189 -7.21 31.45 2.65
N GLY A 190 -6.83 32.19 1.61
CA GLY A 190 -5.78 33.21 1.66
C GLY A 190 -4.35 32.72 1.49
N HIS A 191 -4.12 31.41 1.38
CA HIS A 191 -2.77 30.83 1.22
C HIS A 191 -2.46 30.45 -0.22
N ALA A 192 -1.32 30.93 -0.72
CA ALA A 192 -0.78 30.56 -2.03
C ALA A 192 -0.27 29.11 -2.01
N VAL A 193 -0.98 28.23 -2.69
CA VAL A 193 -0.61 26.82 -2.84
C VAL A 193 0.36 26.68 -3.99
N TYR A 194 1.54 26.14 -3.69
CA TYR A 194 2.53 25.77 -4.69
C TYR A 194 2.19 24.45 -5.35
N ALA A 195 1.76 23.43 -4.59
CA ALA A 195 1.45 22.11 -5.13
C ALA A 195 0.48 21.32 -4.24
N HIS A 196 -0.15 20.31 -4.84
CA HIS A 196 -1.08 19.42 -4.15
C HIS A 196 -0.33 18.25 -3.52
N ILE A 197 -0.65 17.85 -2.29
CA ILE A 197 -0.08 16.62 -1.71
C ILE A 197 -0.98 15.44 -2.06
N LYS A 198 -0.41 14.40 -2.67
CA LYS A 198 -1.13 13.21 -3.12
C LYS A 198 -0.37 11.94 -2.75
N ALA A 199 -1.11 10.86 -2.52
CA ALA A 199 -0.57 9.52 -2.41
C ALA A 199 -0.61 8.85 -3.80
N LEU A 200 0.56 8.53 -4.35
CA LEU A 200 0.78 7.97 -5.68
C LEU A 200 1.37 6.56 -5.61
N PRO A 201 1.12 5.68 -6.59
CA PRO A 201 1.85 4.42 -6.69
C PRO A 201 3.37 4.65 -6.68
N GLN A 202 4.12 3.70 -6.12
CA GLN A 202 5.57 3.82 -5.99
C GLN A 202 6.22 3.78 -7.38
N ALA A 203 6.98 4.81 -7.73
CA ALA A 203 7.93 4.74 -8.82
C ALA A 203 9.23 4.16 -8.25
N GLY A 204 9.59 2.93 -8.65
CA GLY A 204 10.83 2.29 -8.16
C GLY A 204 12.04 3.19 -8.38
N ALA A 205 12.74 3.56 -7.32
CA ALA A 205 13.93 4.39 -7.32
C ALA A 205 15.17 3.52 -7.04
N ALA A 206 15.94 3.21 -8.08
CA ALA A 206 17.11 2.33 -7.99
C ALA A 206 18.11 2.81 -6.91
N SER A 207 18.35 1.95 -5.93
CA SER A 207 19.45 1.99 -4.97
C SER A 207 20.18 0.66 -5.06
N ASN A 208 21.49 0.74 -4.93
CA ASN A 208 22.41 -0.36 -5.16
C ASN A 208 22.53 -1.16 -3.87
N ASN A 209 22.45 -2.50 -3.96
CA ASN A 209 22.77 -3.47 -2.91
C ASN A 209 22.28 -3.11 -1.49
N GLY A 210 21.18 -3.73 -1.05
CA GLY A 210 20.60 -3.44 0.26
C GLY A 210 20.01 -4.68 0.94
N ARG A 211 20.06 -4.68 2.27
CA ARG A 211 19.29 -5.62 3.09
C ARG A 211 17.96 -4.96 3.44
N TRP A 212 16.87 -5.51 2.93
CA TRP A 212 15.53 -4.98 3.14
C TRP A 212 14.92 -5.65 4.38
N HIS A 213 14.30 -4.87 5.26
CA HIS A 213 13.66 -5.34 6.47
C HIS A 213 12.40 -6.14 6.13
N ILE A 214 12.20 -7.32 6.72
CA ILE A 214 10.94 -8.04 6.57
C ILE A 214 10.04 -7.74 7.77
N LYS A 215 8.86 -7.18 7.50
CA LYS A 215 7.92 -6.74 8.54
C LYS A 215 6.50 -7.20 8.21
N ALA A 216 5.73 -7.56 9.24
CA ALA A 216 4.28 -7.71 9.11
C ALA A 216 3.56 -6.40 9.44
N PHE A 217 2.47 -6.12 8.74
CA PHE A 217 1.68 -4.90 8.85
C PHE A 217 0.41 -5.19 9.64
N HIS A 218 0.33 -4.61 10.83
CA HIS A 218 -0.88 -4.64 11.62
C HIS A 218 -1.89 -3.63 11.04
N PRO A 219 -3.21 -3.92 11.06
CA PRO A 219 -4.23 -3.02 10.52
C PRO A 219 -4.22 -1.60 11.11
N GLU A 220 -3.78 -1.45 12.35
CA GLU A 220 -3.63 -0.14 13.03
C GLU A 220 -2.41 0.68 12.55
N GLY A 221 -1.65 0.17 11.58
CA GLY A 221 -0.46 0.83 11.02
C GLY A 221 0.79 0.74 11.89
N ARG A 222 0.91 -0.32 12.71
CA ARG A 222 2.16 -0.71 13.41
C ARG A 222 2.82 -1.88 12.67
N LEU A 223 4.15 -2.00 12.81
CA LEU A 223 4.92 -3.10 12.20
C LEU A 223 5.34 -4.13 13.23
N LEU A 224 5.35 -5.39 12.81
CA LEU A 224 5.89 -6.50 13.59
C LEU A 224 7.17 -7.00 12.92
N ASP A 225 8.22 -7.22 13.70
CA ASP A 225 9.46 -7.79 13.20
C ASP A 225 9.27 -9.26 12.80
N ILE A 226 9.74 -9.63 11.61
CA ILE A 226 9.84 -11.03 11.23
C ILE A 226 11.23 -11.53 11.60
N LYS A 227 11.28 -12.57 12.43
CA LYS A 227 12.53 -13.17 12.94
C LYS A 227 12.50 -14.68 12.78
N ALA A 228 13.69 -15.28 12.71
CA ALA A 228 13.86 -16.72 12.81
C ALA A 228 14.28 -17.12 14.23
N PHE A 229 13.78 -18.25 14.72
CA PHE A 229 14.03 -18.75 16.07
C PHE A 229 14.51 -20.20 16.01
N ASP A 230 15.63 -20.50 16.66
CA ASP A 230 16.03 -21.89 16.88
C ASP A 230 15.31 -22.49 18.09
N THR A 231 15.60 -23.77 18.36
CA THR A 231 15.01 -24.51 19.48
C THR A 231 15.43 -23.98 20.85
N ASP A 232 16.56 -23.29 20.92
CA ASP A 232 17.14 -22.77 22.15
C ASP A 232 16.64 -21.33 22.42
N GLY A 233 15.83 -20.80 21.50
CA GLY A 233 15.22 -19.48 21.58
C GLY A 233 16.08 -18.35 21.03
N LYS A 234 17.25 -18.64 20.45
CA LYS A 234 18.09 -17.63 19.78
C LYS A 234 17.34 -17.03 18.60
N ILE A 235 17.48 -15.72 18.45
CA ILE A 235 16.75 -14.92 17.48
C ILE A 235 17.71 -14.47 16.38
N TYR A 236 17.25 -14.60 15.14
CA TYR A 236 17.98 -14.20 13.95
C TYR A 236 17.17 -13.23 13.10
N ASP A 237 17.88 -12.28 12.50
CA ASP A 237 17.30 -11.30 11.60
C ASP A 237 16.85 -11.95 10.30
N VAL A 238 15.67 -11.57 9.82
CA VAL A 238 15.17 -11.98 8.51
C VAL A 238 15.14 -10.77 7.59
N LYS A 239 15.86 -10.86 6.46
CA LYS A 239 15.98 -9.78 5.47
C LYS A 239 15.71 -10.32 4.07
N ALA A 240 15.19 -9.46 3.20
CA ALA A 240 15.35 -9.66 1.76
C ALA A 240 16.72 -9.14 1.33
N ILE A 241 17.42 -9.93 0.53
CA ILE A 241 18.76 -9.63 0.05
C ILE A 241 18.64 -9.16 -1.40
N GLN A 242 18.95 -7.88 -1.60
CA GLN A 242 19.07 -7.30 -2.94
C GLN A 242 20.52 -7.42 -3.39
N ASP A 243 20.78 -8.40 -4.26
CA ASP A 243 22.06 -8.49 -4.98
C ASP A 243 21.95 -7.70 -6.29
N SER A 244 22.77 -6.66 -6.45
CA SER A 244 22.76 -5.73 -7.59
C SER A 244 21.45 -4.95 -7.75
N TYR A 245 21.16 -4.48 -8.97
CA TYR A 245 19.91 -3.78 -9.31
C TYR A 245 18.68 -4.73 -9.40
N GLN A 246 18.81 -5.99 -9.01
CA GLN A 246 17.73 -6.98 -9.11
C GLN A 246 16.69 -6.79 -7.99
N ARG A 247 15.62 -6.06 -8.30
CA ARG A 247 14.46 -5.85 -7.40
C ARG A 247 13.22 -6.63 -7.78
N SER A 248 13.20 -7.21 -8.97
CA SER A 248 12.05 -7.98 -9.48
C SER A 248 11.80 -9.24 -8.66
N MET A 249 12.85 -9.84 -8.12
CA MET A 249 12.75 -11.02 -7.26
C MET A 249 13.98 -11.12 -6.35
N MET A 250 13.80 -10.83 -5.07
CA MET A 250 14.84 -10.90 -4.04
C MET A 250 14.67 -12.15 -3.17
N ASP A 251 15.80 -12.74 -2.78
CA ASP A 251 15.82 -13.84 -1.81
C ASP A 251 15.50 -13.33 -0.41
N ILE A 252 14.74 -14.11 0.36
CA ILE A 252 14.57 -13.88 1.79
C ILE A 252 15.38 -14.90 2.56
N LYS A 253 16.23 -14.41 3.46
CA LYS A 253 17.16 -15.23 4.23
C LYS A 253 17.14 -14.84 5.70
N ALA A 254 17.39 -15.82 6.58
CA ALA A 254 17.75 -15.55 7.96
C ALA A 254 19.26 -15.33 8.06
N ILE A 255 19.68 -14.31 8.80
CA ILE A 255 21.08 -13.92 8.97
C ILE A 255 21.56 -14.47 10.30
N VAL A 256 22.46 -15.45 10.24
CA VAL A 256 23.04 -16.09 11.43
C VAL A 256 24.24 -15.29 11.92
N ASP A 257 25.10 -14.91 10.98
CA ASP A 257 26.28 -14.05 11.15
C ASP A 257 26.51 -13.30 9.82
N ASP A 258 27.46 -12.35 9.75
CA ASP A 258 27.64 -11.45 8.60
C ASP A 258 27.78 -12.15 7.23
N ASN A 259 28.35 -13.35 7.21
CA ASN A 259 28.58 -14.14 6.00
C ASN A 259 27.74 -15.43 5.94
N LYS A 260 26.86 -15.67 6.92
CA LYS A 260 26.09 -16.92 7.00
C LYS A 260 24.59 -16.64 6.91
N TYR A 261 24.02 -17.07 5.79
CA TYR A 261 22.60 -16.90 5.48
C TYR A 261 21.91 -18.25 5.35
N LEU A 262 20.76 -18.40 6.00
CA LEU A 262 19.93 -19.58 5.86
C LEU A 262 18.78 -19.30 4.88
N PRO A 263 18.53 -20.19 3.91
CA PRO A 263 17.38 -20.05 3.03
C PRO A 263 16.08 -20.20 3.82
N ILE A 264 15.14 -19.28 3.58
CA ILE A 264 13.77 -19.40 4.10
C ILE A 264 12.87 -19.96 3.01
N LYS A 265 12.17 -21.04 3.33
CA LYS A 265 11.35 -21.82 2.37
C LYS A 265 10.02 -22.21 3.00
N MET A 266 9.04 -22.48 2.13
CA MET A 266 7.85 -23.21 2.52
C MET A 266 8.18 -24.70 2.53
N ILE A 267 7.85 -25.40 3.61
CA ILE A 267 8.13 -26.83 3.77
C ILE A 267 6.89 -27.62 3.38
N VAL A 268 7.09 -28.77 2.71
CA VAL A 268 5.98 -29.68 2.38
C VAL A 268 5.29 -30.11 3.68
N SER A 269 3.98 -29.90 3.75
CA SER A 269 3.15 -30.25 4.91
C SER A 269 1.74 -30.63 4.46
N THR A 270 1.02 -31.36 5.32
CA THR A 270 -0.41 -31.64 5.21
C THR A 270 -1.27 -30.63 5.95
N ASP A 271 -0.66 -29.66 6.65
CA ASP A 271 -1.37 -28.61 7.38
C ASP A 271 -2.19 -27.72 6.44
N LYS A 272 -3.30 -27.18 6.97
CA LYS A 272 -4.14 -26.20 6.25
C LYS A 272 -3.32 -25.01 5.72
N ASN A 273 -2.41 -24.50 6.54
CA ASN A 273 -1.53 -23.38 6.20
C ASN A 273 -0.08 -23.88 6.15
N ILE A 274 0.63 -23.56 5.08
CA ILE A 274 1.94 -24.14 4.78
C ILE A 274 3.01 -23.52 5.70
N PRO A 275 3.79 -24.32 6.44
CA PRO A 275 4.82 -23.81 7.33
C PRO A 275 5.96 -23.15 6.55
N ILE A 276 6.44 -22.02 7.06
CA ILE A 276 7.63 -21.32 6.56
C ILE A 276 8.74 -21.46 7.59
N LYS A 277 9.90 -21.93 7.15
CA LYS A 277 11.05 -22.23 8.01
C LYS A 277 12.35 -21.74 7.37
N ALA A 278 13.33 -21.38 8.19
CA ALA A 278 14.72 -21.32 7.72
C ALA A 278 15.35 -22.71 7.85
N ILE A 279 16.18 -23.10 6.88
CA ILE A 279 16.83 -24.42 6.82
C ILE A 279 18.32 -24.24 7.13
N THR A 280 18.82 -24.91 8.16
CA THR A 280 20.25 -24.89 8.52
C THR A 280 21.08 -25.79 7.59
N GLY A 281 22.41 -25.68 7.66
CA GLY A 281 23.34 -26.53 6.89
C GLY A 281 23.21 -28.02 7.19
N ASP A 282 22.85 -28.37 8.43
CA ASP A 282 22.60 -29.73 8.91
C ASP A 282 21.12 -30.17 8.75
N GLY A 283 20.28 -29.35 8.11
CA GLY A 283 18.90 -29.71 7.79
C GLY A 283 17.89 -29.48 8.92
N ARG A 284 18.29 -28.91 10.07
CA ARG A 284 17.35 -28.45 11.09
C ARG A 284 16.50 -27.28 10.57
N LEU A 285 15.31 -27.15 11.14
CA LEU A 285 14.35 -26.10 10.77
C LEU A 285 14.23 -25.07 11.90
N LEU A 286 14.35 -23.79 11.56
CA LEU A 286 14.05 -22.68 12.47
C LEU A 286 12.66 -22.13 12.19
N ASP A 287 11.98 -21.74 13.25
CA ASP A 287 10.66 -21.13 13.20
C ASP A 287 10.74 -19.70 12.70
N ILE A 288 9.92 -19.34 11.71
CA ILE A 288 9.73 -17.94 11.32
C ILE A 288 8.49 -17.40 12.01
N LYS A 289 8.65 -16.34 12.82
CA LYS A 289 7.55 -15.71 13.56
C LYS A 289 7.56 -14.19 13.39
N ALA A 290 6.38 -13.58 13.49
CA ALA A 290 6.23 -12.15 13.71
C ALA A 290 6.26 -11.85 15.21
N LEU A 291 7.06 -10.88 15.63
CA LEU A 291 7.22 -10.46 17.01
C LEU A 291 6.44 -9.17 17.27
N THR A 292 5.54 -9.20 18.25
CA THR A 292 4.84 -8.02 18.75
C THR A 292 5.70 -7.25 19.76
N SER A 293 5.34 -5.99 20.01
CA SER A 293 6.03 -5.12 20.97
C SER A 293 6.00 -5.67 22.40
N ASP A 294 4.99 -6.45 22.76
CA ASP A 294 4.86 -7.15 24.05
C ASP A 294 5.52 -8.55 24.06
N GLY A 295 6.27 -8.90 23.01
CA GLY A 295 7.05 -10.14 22.94
C GLY A 295 6.28 -11.39 22.51
N ARG A 296 4.99 -11.30 22.19
CA ARG A 296 4.23 -12.42 21.63
C ARG A 296 4.73 -12.77 20.23
N LYS A 297 4.69 -14.07 19.91
CA LYS A 297 5.14 -14.63 18.64
C LYS A 297 3.93 -15.10 17.83
N LEU A 298 3.75 -14.51 16.66
CA LEU A 298 2.70 -14.87 15.70
C LEU A 298 3.25 -15.82 14.64
N ASP A 299 2.46 -16.81 14.26
CA ASP A 299 2.82 -17.75 13.20
C ASP A 299 2.93 -17.04 11.84
N VAL A 300 3.93 -17.40 11.05
CA VAL A 300 4.09 -16.91 9.67
C VAL A 300 3.96 -18.10 8.72
N LYS A 301 2.92 -18.08 7.87
CA LYS A 301 2.57 -19.23 7.01
C LYS A 301 2.14 -18.80 5.61
N GLY A 302 2.20 -19.75 4.68
CA GLY A 302 1.54 -19.65 3.38
C GLY A 302 0.07 -20.02 3.51
N ILE A 303 -0.83 -19.13 3.07
CA ILE A 303 -2.28 -19.27 3.35
C ILE A 303 -3.07 -19.65 2.10
N MET A 304 -2.81 -18.99 0.98
CA MET A 304 -3.62 -19.12 -0.24
C MET A 304 -2.72 -19.08 -1.46
N ARG A 305 -2.95 -19.99 -2.41
CA ARG A 305 -2.22 -20.06 -3.67
C ARG A 305 -3.07 -19.50 -4.81
N GLU A 306 -2.49 -18.59 -5.56
CA GLU A 306 -3.03 -17.99 -6.79
C GLU A 306 -2.01 -18.21 -7.92
N GLY A 307 -2.28 -19.18 -8.78
CA GLY A 307 -1.33 -19.60 -9.81
C GLY A 307 0.01 -20.05 -9.22
N ASN A 308 1.09 -19.31 -9.51
CA ASN A 308 2.44 -19.60 -9.03
C ASN A 308 2.81 -18.84 -7.76
N LEU A 309 1.94 -17.96 -7.27
CA LEU A 309 2.18 -17.16 -6.07
C LEU A 309 1.37 -17.69 -4.90
N ILE A 310 1.95 -17.61 -3.70
CA ILE A 310 1.31 -18.00 -2.45
C ILE A 310 1.38 -16.80 -1.51
N HIS A 311 0.23 -16.40 -0.99
CA HIS A 311 0.14 -15.33 0.01
C HIS A 311 0.80 -15.76 1.31
N VAL A 312 1.73 -14.94 1.79
CA VAL A 312 2.42 -15.12 3.07
C VAL A 312 1.85 -14.12 4.05
N LYS A 313 1.42 -14.61 5.22
CA LYS A 313 0.79 -13.80 6.26
C LYS A 313 1.33 -14.17 7.63
N ALA A 314 1.41 -13.19 8.52
CA ALA A 314 1.46 -13.45 9.95
C ALA A 314 0.02 -13.66 10.45
N ILE A 315 -0.17 -14.55 11.42
CA ILE A 315 -1.49 -14.96 11.91
C ILE A 315 -1.55 -14.73 13.41
N ASN A 316 -2.54 -13.95 13.88
CA ASN A 316 -2.77 -13.80 15.32
C ASN A 316 -3.52 -15.02 15.90
N LYS A 317 -3.73 -15.00 17.23
CA LYS A 317 -4.43 -16.09 17.94
C LYS A 317 -5.90 -16.24 17.54
N ASP A 318 -6.51 -15.17 17.04
CA ASP A 318 -7.93 -15.11 16.67
C ASP A 318 -8.12 -15.52 15.18
N GLY A 319 -7.03 -15.69 14.44
CA GLY A 319 -7.00 -16.12 13.04
C GLY A 319 -6.84 -15.00 12.02
N ASP A 320 -6.70 -13.74 12.46
CA ASP A 320 -6.54 -12.60 11.56
C ASP A 320 -5.19 -12.63 10.84
N PHE A 321 -5.21 -12.17 9.58
CA PHE A 321 -4.04 -12.19 8.71
C PHE A 321 -3.40 -10.81 8.56
N TYR A 322 -2.12 -10.72 8.84
CA TYR A 322 -1.31 -9.52 8.63
C TYR A 322 -0.42 -9.69 7.40
N GLY A 323 -0.48 -8.71 6.49
CA GLY A 323 0.36 -8.68 5.29
C GLY A 323 1.84 -8.59 5.65
N ILE A 324 2.71 -9.28 4.90
CA ILE A 324 4.16 -9.21 5.09
C ILE A 324 4.81 -8.55 3.88
N LYS A 325 5.69 -7.58 4.14
CA LYS A 325 6.44 -6.85 3.10
C LYS A 325 7.93 -6.81 3.44
N ALA A 326 8.74 -6.68 2.40
CA ALA A 326 10.13 -6.28 2.49
C ALA A 326 10.22 -4.77 2.33
N ILE A 327 10.93 -4.07 3.23
CA ILE A 327 11.09 -2.61 3.28
C ILE A 327 12.55 -2.24 3.01
N SER A 328 12.79 -1.45 1.96
CA SER A 328 14.12 -0.94 1.66
C SER A 328 14.53 0.15 2.65
N PRO A 329 15.83 0.43 2.79
CA PRO A 329 16.29 1.59 3.56
C PRO A 329 15.70 2.93 3.08
N ASP A 330 15.37 3.03 1.79
CA ASP A 330 14.74 4.20 1.18
C ASP A 330 13.20 4.24 1.35
N GLY A 331 12.66 3.21 2.01
CA GLY A 331 11.23 3.03 2.28
C GLY A 331 10.44 2.42 1.13
N GLU A 332 11.09 1.87 0.09
CA GLU A 332 10.40 1.09 -0.94
C GLU A 332 9.90 -0.24 -0.39
N LEU A 333 8.93 -0.84 -1.08
CA LEU A 333 8.33 -2.07 -0.60
C LEU A 333 8.08 -3.11 -1.68
N ASN A 334 8.45 -4.34 -1.32
CA ASN A 334 8.11 -5.54 -2.06
C ASN A 334 7.15 -6.44 -1.25
N ASN A 335 6.21 -7.07 -1.95
CA ASN A 335 5.40 -8.16 -1.42
C ASN A 335 6.27 -9.36 -1.06
N VAL A 336 6.07 -9.94 0.13
CA VAL A 336 6.63 -11.25 0.45
C VAL A 336 5.65 -12.33 0.05
N LYS A 337 6.08 -13.23 -0.84
CA LYS A 337 5.25 -14.31 -1.39
C LYS A 337 6.02 -15.62 -1.43
N GLY A 338 5.28 -16.72 -1.36
CA GLY A 338 5.77 -18.01 -1.83
C GLY A 338 5.72 -18.03 -3.36
N VAL A 339 6.76 -18.53 -4.00
CA VAL A 339 6.87 -18.71 -5.45
C VAL A 339 7.04 -20.20 -5.70
N LYS A 340 6.04 -20.77 -6.36
CA LYS A 340 5.96 -22.17 -6.75
C LYS A 340 6.10 -22.26 -8.26
N ILE A 341 7.18 -22.87 -8.74
CA ILE A 341 7.45 -23.00 -10.18
C ILE A 341 6.87 -24.32 -10.68
N ASN A 342 7.10 -25.42 -9.94
CA ASN A 342 6.66 -26.74 -10.37
C ASN A 342 5.18 -26.98 -10.05
N LYS A 343 4.51 -27.81 -10.85
CA LYS A 343 3.12 -28.21 -10.60
C LYS A 343 2.97 -29.25 -9.49
N VAL A 344 4.00 -30.09 -9.29
CA VAL A 344 4.03 -31.12 -8.24
C VAL A 344 4.27 -30.53 -6.85
N ASN A 345 3.94 -31.25 -5.78
CA ASN A 345 4.09 -30.76 -4.40
C ASN A 345 5.55 -30.45 -4.01
N LEU A 346 6.49 -31.30 -4.42
CA LEU A 346 7.91 -31.10 -4.16
C LEU A 346 8.49 -30.10 -5.16
N GLU A 347 9.00 -28.97 -4.68
CA GLU A 347 9.75 -28.03 -5.52
C GLU A 347 11.21 -28.47 -5.65
N THR A 348 11.84 -28.78 -4.53
CA THR A 348 13.24 -29.20 -4.42
C THR A 348 13.51 -29.79 -3.03
N GLU A 349 14.71 -30.28 -2.79
CA GLU A 349 15.20 -30.68 -1.47
C GLU A 349 16.44 -29.86 -1.11
N ILE A 350 16.49 -29.34 0.12
CA ILE A 350 17.63 -28.56 0.62
C ILE A 350 18.03 -29.14 1.97
N ASN A 351 19.25 -29.65 2.08
CA ASN A 351 19.81 -30.25 3.30
C ASN A 351 18.85 -31.29 3.92
N GLY A 352 18.30 -32.19 3.10
CA GLY A 352 17.35 -33.23 3.53
C GLY A 352 15.90 -32.75 3.74
N GLN A 353 15.62 -31.44 3.61
CA GLN A 353 14.29 -30.88 3.83
C GLN A 353 13.52 -30.69 2.51
N LYS A 354 12.32 -31.27 2.45
CA LYS A 354 11.42 -31.20 1.29
C LYS A 354 10.78 -29.82 1.20
N VAL A 355 11.18 -29.06 0.19
CA VAL A 355 10.69 -27.69 -0.03
C VAL A 355 9.45 -27.72 -0.91
N PHE A 356 8.38 -27.10 -0.43
CA PHE A 356 7.16 -26.87 -1.18
C PHE A 356 7.29 -25.67 -2.11
N ALA A 357 7.85 -24.54 -1.66
CA ALA A 357 7.98 -23.34 -2.48
C ALA A 357 9.10 -22.43 -1.95
N HIS A 358 9.58 -21.52 -2.81
CA HIS A 358 10.57 -20.52 -2.43
C HIS A 358 9.91 -19.28 -1.82
N ILE A 359 10.48 -18.69 -0.77
CA ILE A 359 10.02 -17.39 -0.27
C ILE A 359 10.84 -16.27 -0.95
N LYS A 360 10.14 -15.32 -1.56
CA LYS A 360 10.72 -14.21 -2.32
C LYS A 360 10.05 -12.89 -1.98
N ALA A 361 10.81 -11.80 -2.09
CA ALA A 361 10.25 -10.46 -2.13
C ALA A 361 10.13 -9.98 -3.59
N LEU A 362 8.91 -9.63 -4.01
CA LEU A 362 8.54 -9.24 -5.37
C LEU A 362 7.92 -7.83 -5.37
N PRO A 363 8.04 -7.03 -6.44
CA PRO A 363 7.34 -5.76 -6.56
C PRO A 363 5.83 -5.87 -6.28
N GLN A 364 5.25 -4.77 -5.81
CA GLN A 364 3.80 -4.69 -5.70
C GLN A 364 3.19 -4.60 -7.10
N ALA A 365 2.15 -5.40 -7.34
CA ALA A 365 1.39 -5.39 -8.58
C ALA A 365 0.15 -4.51 -8.42
#